data_AF-A0A497NDK1-F1
#
_entry.id   AF-A0A497NDK1-F1
#
_cell.length_a   1.000
_cell.length_b   1.000
_cell.length_c   1.000
_cell.angle_alpha   90.00
_cell.angle_beta   90.00
_cell.angle_gamma   90.00
#
_symmetry.space_group_name_H-M   'P 1'
#
loop_
_entity.id
_entity.type
_entity.pdbx_description
1 polymer ?
#
loop_
_entity_poly.entity_id
_entity_poly.type
_entity_poly.pdbx_seq_one_letter_code
_entity_poly.pdbx_strand_id
1 'polypeptide(L)'
;MSVWKWVALLLIIALTTFVFVYVFMNVFMASESLAEKDRKTYSLQLQRAADYLKANFNEDLKLVCESPDTAEFARTYWLVADNLYASYALKPYYPEIAQEISMQLRNVWGYREDALHGILFNHKRVPSPACITVQVTVEDRWPAYIVKTEKATNKRLDIRDYADRLCYKALIEAFHGNHSQAEHYFRKAVKLWDGKGLADRVYQKEGYYETYKLAMLYYTAKALGKLDELKFREKLLSIIFKLQADNGGFYTRYTWSEQGPKPLPGATTNTETTSLVIIALTYTPQNAMCWQS
;
A
#
# COMPACT_ATOMS: atom_id res chain seq x y z
N MET A 1 -59.22 -20.66 -23.45
CA MET A 1 -58.12 -21.31 -22.70
C MET A 1 -58.61 -21.54 -21.27
N SER A 2 -58.45 -22.74 -20.70
CA SER A 2 -58.91 -22.99 -19.32
C SER A 2 -58.07 -22.20 -18.31
N VAL A 3 -58.70 -21.80 -17.20
CA VAL A 3 -58.05 -21.08 -16.08
C VAL A 3 -56.75 -21.77 -15.64
N TRP A 4 -56.74 -23.10 -15.66
CA TRP A 4 -55.57 -23.93 -15.35
C TRP A 4 -54.36 -23.70 -16.25
N LYS A 5 -54.55 -23.38 -17.54
CA LYS A 5 -53.44 -23.05 -18.44
C LYS A 5 -52.80 -21.70 -18.09
N TRP A 6 -53.60 -20.73 -17.65
CA TRP A 6 -53.09 -19.43 -17.19
C TRP A 6 -52.36 -19.54 -15.86
N VAL A 7 -52.89 -20.33 -14.92
CA VAL A 7 -52.22 -20.61 -13.63
C VAL A 7 -50.89 -21.33 -13.85
N ALA A 8 -50.85 -22.35 -14.71
CA ALA A 8 -49.61 -23.06 -15.04
C ALA A 8 -48.57 -22.15 -15.71
N LEU A 9 -48.99 -21.28 -16.63
CA LEU A 9 -48.09 -20.33 -17.29
C LEU A 9 -47.51 -19.31 -16.29
N LEU A 10 -48.32 -18.78 -15.38
CA LEU A 10 -47.86 -17.87 -14.34
C LEU A 10 -46.87 -18.53 -13.37
N LEU A 11 -47.10 -19.79 -13.00
CA LEU A 11 -46.18 -20.56 -12.16
C LEU A 11 -44.83 -20.80 -12.86
N ILE A 12 -44.84 -21.12 -14.17
CA ILE A 12 -43.62 -21.29 -14.96
C ILE A 12 -42.84 -19.98 -15.07
N ILE A 13 -43.52 -18.84 -15.29
CA ILE A 13 -42.89 -17.52 -15.35
C ILE A 13 -42.29 -17.15 -13.99
N ALA A 14 -43.02 -17.37 -12.89
CA ALA A 14 -42.53 -17.10 -11.54
C ALA A 14 -41.30 -17.95 -11.21
N LEU A 15 -41.33 -19.25 -11.54
CA LEU A 15 -40.22 -20.17 -11.30
C LEU A 15 -38.99 -19.83 -12.14
N THR A 16 -39.16 -19.51 -13.43
CA THR A 16 -38.03 -19.14 -14.30
C THR A 16 -37.43 -17.80 -13.90
N THR A 17 -38.25 -16.83 -13.50
CA THR A 17 -37.77 -15.55 -12.96
C THR A 17 -37.01 -15.76 -11.66
N PHE A 18 -37.52 -16.59 -10.75
CA PHE A 18 -36.84 -16.91 -9.49
C PHE A 18 -35.49 -17.62 -9.72
N VAL A 19 -35.44 -18.62 -10.61
CA VAL A 19 -34.20 -19.31 -10.97
C VAL A 19 -33.21 -18.34 -11.64
N PHE A 20 -33.68 -17.48 -12.55
CA PHE A 20 -32.83 -16.49 -13.21
C PHE A 20 -32.27 -15.48 -12.20
N VAL A 21 -33.10 -14.93 -11.31
CA VAL A 21 -32.66 -14.02 -10.24
C VAL A 21 -31.70 -14.72 -9.30
N TYR A 22 -31.97 -15.97 -8.92
CA TYR A 22 -31.09 -16.75 -8.04
C TYR A 22 -29.73 -17.03 -8.70
N VAL A 23 -29.71 -17.47 -9.95
CA VAL A 23 -28.46 -17.73 -10.69
C VAL A 23 -27.72 -16.41 -10.94
N PHE A 24 -28.41 -15.36 -11.37
CA PHE A 24 -27.81 -14.06 -11.62
C PHE A 24 -27.25 -13.43 -10.34
N MET A 25 -27.98 -13.49 -9.23
CA MET A 25 -27.49 -13.04 -7.92
C MET A 25 -26.26 -13.85 -7.48
N ASN A 26 -26.27 -15.18 -7.63
CA ASN A 26 -25.10 -15.99 -7.26
C ASN A 26 -23.89 -15.71 -8.16
N VAL A 27 -24.07 -15.53 -9.47
CA VAL A 27 -22.98 -15.20 -10.40
C VAL A 27 -22.43 -13.79 -10.14
N PHE A 28 -23.30 -12.81 -9.89
CA PHE A 28 -22.91 -11.42 -9.63
C PHE A 28 -22.26 -11.25 -8.25
N MET A 29 -22.76 -11.98 -7.23
CA MET A 29 -22.18 -12.01 -5.88
C MET A 29 -20.87 -12.83 -5.82
N ALA A 30 -20.62 -13.73 -6.77
CA ALA A 30 -19.43 -14.60 -6.79
C ALA A 30 -18.24 -14.03 -7.60
N SER A 31 -18.34 -12.84 -8.18
CA SER A 31 -17.16 -12.24 -8.82
C SER A 31 -16.18 -11.72 -7.76
N GLU A 32 -15.12 -12.49 -7.53
CA GLU A 32 -14.03 -12.09 -6.65
C GLU A 32 -13.33 -10.84 -7.22
N SER A 33 -13.20 -9.78 -6.40
CA SER A 33 -12.47 -8.59 -6.83
C SER A 33 -11.01 -8.92 -7.15
N LEU A 34 -10.41 -8.20 -8.10
CA LEU A 34 -8.99 -8.36 -8.45
C LEU A 34 -8.07 -8.25 -7.22
N ALA A 35 -8.38 -7.33 -6.29
CA ALA A 35 -7.64 -7.16 -5.05
C ALA A 35 -7.71 -8.40 -4.15
N GLU A 36 -8.89 -9.01 -4.03
CA GLU A 36 -9.10 -10.21 -3.21
C GLU A 36 -8.34 -11.41 -3.80
N LYS A 37 -8.41 -11.59 -5.12
CA LYS A 37 -7.67 -12.62 -5.84
C LYS A 37 -6.16 -12.47 -5.62
N ASP A 38 -5.63 -11.26 -5.76
CA ASP A 38 -4.21 -10.98 -5.56
C ASP A 38 -3.79 -11.24 -4.11
N ARG A 39 -4.60 -10.80 -3.14
CA ARG A 39 -4.37 -11.04 -1.70
C ARG A 39 -4.27 -12.54 -1.39
N LYS A 40 -5.20 -13.35 -1.90
CA LYS A 40 -5.17 -14.81 -1.70
C LYS A 40 -3.95 -15.44 -2.36
N THR A 41 -3.63 -15.02 -3.59
CA THR A 41 -2.48 -15.52 -4.36
C THR A 41 -1.16 -15.36 -3.59
N TYR A 42 -1.00 -14.24 -2.88
CA TYR A 42 0.22 -13.92 -2.14
C TYR A 42 0.09 -14.03 -0.62
N SER A 43 -0.94 -14.73 -0.12
CA SER A 43 -1.25 -14.81 1.31
C SER A 43 -0.09 -15.31 2.18
N LEU A 44 0.64 -16.33 1.72
CA LEU A 44 1.82 -16.85 2.44
C LEU A 44 2.95 -15.82 2.49
N GLN A 45 3.23 -15.13 1.39
CA GLN A 45 4.25 -14.08 1.32
C GLN A 45 3.88 -12.89 2.21
N LEU A 46 2.60 -12.51 2.25
CA LEU A 46 2.09 -11.46 3.13
C LEU A 46 2.22 -11.85 4.61
N GLN A 47 1.95 -13.11 4.97
CA GLN A 47 2.20 -13.62 6.33
C GLN A 47 3.68 -13.50 6.68
N ARG A 48 4.60 -13.97 5.83
CA ARG A 48 6.06 -13.85 6.06
C ARG A 48 6.51 -12.39 6.23
N ALA A 49 5.90 -11.48 5.48
CA ALA A 49 6.16 -10.05 5.61
C ALA A 49 5.68 -9.50 6.96
N ALA A 50 4.51 -9.94 7.44
CA ALA A 50 4.02 -9.58 8.77
C ALA A 50 4.89 -10.19 9.88
N ASP A 51 5.35 -11.42 9.71
CA ASP A 51 6.27 -12.11 10.63
C ASP A 51 7.61 -11.36 10.73
N TYR A 52 8.14 -10.85 9.60
CA TYR A 52 9.30 -9.98 9.58
C TYR A 52 9.08 -8.71 10.42
N LEU A 53 7.95 -8.02 10.24
CA LEU A 53 7.65 -6.82 11.03
C LEU A 53 7.52 -7.13 12.53
N LYS A 54 6.87 -8.24 12.88
CA LYS A 54 6.74 -8.71 14.26
C LYS A 54 8.10 -9.05 14.87
N ALA A 55 8.97 -9.75 14.14
CA ALA A 55 10.29 -10.15 14.63
C ALA A 55 11.20 -8.94 14.92
N ASN A 56 10.94 -7.81 14.26
CA ASN A 56 11.68 -6.56 14.42
C ASN A 56 11.00 -5.56 15.36
N PHE A 57 9.92 -5.96 16.03
CA PHE A 57 9.25 -5.16 17.03
C PHE A 57 10.03 -5.15 18.35
N ASN A 58 10.31 -3.96 18.86
CA ASN A 58 10.97 -3.75 20.14
C ASN A 58 9.92 -3.56 21.23
N GLU A 59 9.88 -4.48 22.20
CA GLU A 59 8.90 -4.49 23.29
C GLU A 59 9.02 -3.29 24.24
N ASP A 60 10.21 -2.72 24.43
CA ASP A 60 10.40 -1.58 25.33
C ASP A 60 9.98 -0.26 24.66
N LEU A 61 10.36 -0.10 23.39
CA LEU A 61 10.06 1.11 22.62
C LEU A 61 8.65 1.09 22.02
N LYS A 62 8.05 -0.10 21.89
CA LYS A 62 6.80 -0.35 21.18
C LYS A 62 6.84 0.16 19.73
N LEU A 63 7.98 -0.06 19.08
CA LEU A 63 8.27 0.33 17.69
C LEU A 63 9.03 -0.77 16.96
N VAL A 64 8.88 -0.84 15.64
CA VAL A 64 9.65 -1.69 14.73
C VAL A 64 10.87 -0.90 14.22
N CYS A 65 12.04 -1.53 14.21
CA CYS A 65 13.27 -0.91 13.69
C CYS A 65 13.25 -0.76 12.17
N GLU A 66 14.13 0.07 11.61
CA GLU A 66 14.24 0.34 10.17
C GLU A 66 14.58 -0.93 9.38
N SER A 67 15.54 -1.71 9.88
CA SER A 67 15.99 -2.98 9.31
C SER A 67 16.85 -3.76 10.31
N PRO A 68 16.74 -5.10 10.41
CA PRO A 68 17.67 -5.90 11.20
C PRO A 68 19.02 -6.12 10.52
N ASP A 69 19.16 -5.78 9.23
CA ASP A 69 20.28 -6.24 8.40
C ASP A 69 21.61 -5.54 8.75
N THR A 70 21.58 -4.43 9.48
CA THR A 70 22.78 -3.76 10.00
C THR A 70 22.55 -3.29 11.43
N ALA A 71 23.62 -3.22 12.23
CA ALA A 71 23.54 -2.73 13.61
C ALA A 71 23.03 -1.27 13.70
N GLU A 72 23.31 -0.45 12.69
CA GLU A 72 22.84 0.94 12.63
C GLU A 72 21.33 1.02 12.37
N PHE A 73 20.81 0.21 11.45
CA PHE A 73 19.38 0.19 11.14
C PHE A 73 18.57 -0.53 12.22
N ALA A 74 19.14 -1.55 12.86
CA ALA A 74 18.47 -2.32 13.92
C ALA A 74 18.20 -1.46 15.17
N ARG A 75 18.97 -0.38 15.34
CA ARG A 75 18.78 0.61 16.42
C ARG A 75 18.06 1.89 15.96
N THR A 76 17.69 2.01 14.69
CA THR A 76 17.01 3.20 14.15
C THR A 76 15.51 2.93 14.02
N TYR A 77 14.67 3.85 14.49
CA TYR A 77 13.22 3.72 14.48
C TYR A 77 12.59 4.97 13.86
N TRP A 78 11.93 4.82 12.71
CA TRP A 78 11.19 5.91 12.08
C TRP A 78 9.74 5.92 12.56
N LEU A 79 9.30 7.04 13.12
CA LEU A 79 7.95 7.16 13.65
C LEU A 79 6.88 7.10 12.55
N VAL A 80 7.11 7.77 11.42
CA VAL A 80 6.10 7.91 10.37
C VAL A 80 6.34 6.92 9.23
N ALA A 81 7.46 7.01 8.51
CA ALA A 81 7.72 6.12 7.36
C ALA A 81 7.67 4.62 7.71
N ASP A 82 8.19 4.21 8.87
CA ASP A 82 8.16 2.81 9.30
C ASP A 82 6.94 2.50 10.17
N ASN A 83 6.84 3.15 11.34
CA ASN A 83 5.95 2.67 12.40
C ASN A 83 4.48 3.02 12.19
N LEU A 84 4.17 4.17 11.56
CA LEU A 84 2.79 4.43 11.14
C LEU A 84 2.34 3.33 10.16
N TYR A 85 3.17 2.96 9.19
CA TYR A 85 2.83 1.92 8.22
C TYR A 85 2.76 0.54 8.85
N ALA A 86 3.73 0.17 9.69
CA ALA A 86 3.70 -1.10 10.42
C ALA A 86 2.41 -1.23 11.25
N SER A 87 1.96 -0.14 11.91
CA SER A 87 0.73 -0.14 12.70
C SER A 87 -0.54 -0.42 11.88
N TYR A 88 -0.54 -0.17 10.57
CA TYR A 88 -1.64 -0.53 9.67
C TYR A 88 -1.43 -1.89 9.01
N ALA A 89 -0.21 -2.19 8.60
CA ALA A 89 0.17 -3.45 7.97
C ALA A 89 -0.06 -4.66 8.90
N LEU A 90 0.19 -4.50 10.19
CA LEU A 90 0.07 -5.57 11.19
C LEU A 90 -1.37 -5.86 11.63
N LYS A 91 -2.33 -4.95 11.41
CA LYS A 91 -3.74 -5.12 11.87
C LYS A 91 -4.36 -6.50 11.54
N PRO A 92 -4.26 -7.01 10.29
CA PRO A 92 -4.86 -8.30 9.96
C PRO A 92 -4.10 -9.54 10.48
N TYR A 93 -2.87 -9.38 11.00
CA TYR A 93 -2.00 -10.50 11.38
C TYR A 93 -1.69 -10.53 12.88
N TYR A 94 -1.37 -9.35 13.44
CA TYR A 94 -0.95 -9.13 14.82
C TYR A 94 -1.61 -7.86 15.37
N PRO A 95 -2.93 -7.88 15.61
CA PRO A 95 -3.70 -6.69 15.97
C PRO A 95 -3.24 -6.05 17.29
N GLU A 96 -2.74 -6.84 18.24
CA GLU A 96 -2.22 -6.33 19.52
C GLU A 96 -0.97 -5.47 19.31
N ILE A 97 0.02 -5.97 18.55
CA ILE A 97 1.25 -5.21 18.20
C ILE A 97 0.89 -3.94 17.41
N ALA A 98 -0.03 -4.07 16.45
CA ALA A 98 -0.52 -2.93 15.67
C ALA A 98 -1.13 -1.83 16.56
N GLN A 99 -1.87 -2.24 17.59
CA GLN A 99 -2.47 -1.35 18.57
C GLN A 99 -1.41 -0.70 19.47
N GLU A 100 -0.42 -1.46 19.96
CA GLU A 100 0.66 -0.94 20.78
C GLU A 100 1.46 0.14 20.04
N ILE A 101 1.88 -0.12 18.79
CA ILE A 101 2.57 0.88 17.96
C ILE A 101 1.70 2.12 17.79
N SER A 102 0.41 1.93 17.46
CA SER A 102 -0.52 3.05 17.27
C SER A 102 -0.67 3.93 18.52
N MET A 103 -0.74 3.31 19.71
CA MET A 103 -0.82 4.03 20.99
C MET A 103 0.49 4.74 21.30
N GLN A 104 1.63 4.08 21.07
CA GLN A 104 2.95 4.65 21.29
C GLN A 104 3.17 5.90 20.45
N LEU A 105 2.84 5.84 19.15
CA LEU A 105 2.95 6.98 18.25
C LEU A 105 2.14 8.18 18.73
N ARG A 106 0.90 7.99 19.16
CA ARG A 106 0.01 9.09 19.59
C ARG A 106 0.34 9.61 20.98
N ASN A 107 0.53 8.72 21.95
CA ASN A 107 0.57 9.07 23.37
C ASN A 107 1.96 9.45 23.86
N VAL A 108 3.02 8.90 23.25
CA VAL A 108 4.41 9.16 23.64
C VAL A 108 5.08 10.11 22.66
N TRP A 109 4.95 9.84 21.36
CA TRP A 109 5.67 10.59 20.34
C TRP A 109 4.89 11.78 19.73
N GLY A 110 3.64 11.97 20.15
CA GLY A 110 2.81 13.10 19.73
C GLY A 110 2.50 13.11 18.23
N TYR A 111 2.46 11.94 17.58
CA TYR A 111 2.06 11.83 16.18
C TYR A 111 0.67 12.42 15.94
N ARG A 112 0.56 13.23 14.88
CA ARG A 112 -0.68 13.83 14.40
C ARG A 112 -0.95 13.33 12.97
N GLU A 113 -2.22 13.20 12.63
CA GLU A 113 -2.68 12.75 11.30
C GLU A 113 -2.44 13.78 10.18
N ASP A 114 -1.50 14.70 10.33
CA ASP A 114 -1.13 15.72 9.35
C ASP A 114 0.12 15.34 8.53
N ALA A 115 0.80 14.26 8.90
CA ALA A 115 1.94 13.74 8.16
C ALA A 115 1.51 13.20 6.78
N LEU A 116 2.30 13.52 5.73
CA LEU A 116 2.03 13.11 4.35
C LEU A 116 1.67 11.63 4.22
N HIS A 117 2.41 10.76 4.91
CA HIS A 117 2.23 9.31 4.91
C HIS A 117 0.81 8.88 5.35
N GLY A 118 0.16 9.67 6.20
CA GLY A 118 -1.22 9.45 6.64
C GLY A 118 -2.25 9.47 5.52
N ILE A 119 -1.91 10.05 4.36
CA ILE A 119 -2.83 10.07 3.22
C ILE A 119 -3.20 8.66 2.76
N LEU A 120 -2.31 7.67 2.90
CA LEU A 120 -2.65 6.28 2.60
C LEU A 120 -3.88 5.82 3.38
N PHE A 121 -4.11 6.36 4.57
CA PHE A 121 -5.21 5.96 5.44
C PHE A 121 -6.38 6.94 5.43
N ASN A 122 -6.45 7.82 4.42
CA ASN A 122 -7.45 8.89 4.29
C ASN A 122 -7.42 9.88 5.46
N HIS A 123 -6.22 10.19 5.97
CA HIS A 123 -6.06 11.28 6.91
C HIS A 123 -6.24 12.62 6.18
N LYS A 124 -7.46 13.17 6.22
CA LYS A 124 -7.84 14.42 5.53
C LYS A 124 -7.11 15.67 6.01
N ARG A 125 -6.30 15.56 7.07
CA ARG A 125 -5.50 16.67 7.61
C ARG A 125 -4.17 16.84 6.88
N VAL A 126 -3.84 15.97 5.93
CA VAL A 126 -2.66 16.13 5.08
C VAL A 126 -2.76 17.43 4.26
N PRO A 127 -1.76 18.32 4.33
CA PRO A 127 -1.78 19.58 3.59
C PRO A 127 -1.97 19.37 2.08
N SER A 128 -2.83 20.20 1.48
CA SER A 128 -2.96 20.33 0.03
C SER A 128 -2.67 21.78 -0.38
N PRO A 129 -1.56 22.04 -1.10
CA PRO A 129 -0.59 21.09 -1.65
C PRO A 129 0.28 20.44 -0.57
N ALA A 130 0.72 19.20 -0.83
CA ALA A 130 1.69 18.52 0.02
C ALA A 130 3.02 19.29 0.08
N CYS A 131 3.66 19.26 1.25
CA CYS A 131 4.95 19.88 1.49
C CYS A 131 6.08 18.86 1.46
N ILE A 132 7.29 19.32 1.14
CA ILE A 132 8.52 18.57 1.36
C ILE A 132 8.67 18.32 2.86
N THR A 133 9.13 17.14 3.24
CA THR A 133 9.50 16.83 4.61
C THR A 133 11.02 16.88 4.81
N VAL A 134 11.44 17.16 6.03
CA VAL A 134 12.83 17.05 6.48
C VAL A 134 12.91 16.03 7.59
N GLN A 135 14.00 15.26 7.59
CA GLN A 135 14.28 14.28 8.63
C GLN A 135 14.72 15.00 9.91
N VAL A 136 14.21 14.54 11.05
CA VAL A 136 14.49 15.09 12.37
C VAL A 136 14.74 13.93 13.33
N THR A 137 15.87 13.96 14.03
CA THR A 137 16.10 13.09 15.19
C THR A 137 15.29 13.61 16.36
N VAL A 138 14.39 12.78 16.86
CA VAL A 138 13.55 13.07 18.04
C VAL A 138 14.30 12.71 19.31
N GLU A 139 14.99 11.58 19.30
CA GLU A 139 15.74 11.07 20.44
C GLU A 139 16.94 10.27 19.93
N ASP A 140 18.09 10.42 20.60
CA ASP A 140 19.29 9.62 20.36
C ASP A 140 19.85 9.17 21.71
N ARG A 141 19.76 7.86 21.97
CA ARG A 141 20.34 7.22 23.15
C ARG A 141 21.42 6.26 22.72
N TRP A 142 22.57 6.78 22.31
CA TRP A 142 23.72 5.94 21.98
C TRP A 142 24.18 5.09 23.20
N PRO A 143 24.48 3.78 23.03
CA PRO A 143 24.41 2.98 21.80
C PRO A 143 23.06 2.27 21.58
N ALA A 144 22.06 2.47 22.44
CA ALA A 144 20.82 1.74 22.48
C ALA A 144 19.90 1.97 21.25
N TYR A 145 19.49 3.22 20.98
CA TYR A 145 18.57 3.50 19.87
C TYR A 145 18.59 4.95 19.39
N ILE A 146 18.05 5.18 18.20
CA ILE A 146 17.73 6.50 17.64
C ILE A 146 16.28 6.48 17.14
N VAL A 147 15.50 7.48 17.55
CA VAL A 147 14.15 7.72 17.04
C VAL A 147 14.18 8.91 16.08
N LYS A 148 13.67 8.70 14.87
CA LYS A 148 13.63 9.71 13.79
C LYS A 148 12.20 9.91 13.30
N THR A 149 11.95 11.06 12.69
CA THR A 149 10.66 11.40 12.09
C THR A 149 10.84 12.38 10.93
N GLU A 150 9.79 12.53 10.13
CA GLU A 150 9.69 13.53 9.07
C GLU A 150 8.79 14.69 9.49
N LYS A 151 9.31 15.93 9.41
CA LYS A 151 8.52 17.14 9.61
C LYS A 151 8.28 17.87 8.30
N ALA A 152 7.02 18.24 8.04
CA ALA A 152 6.67 19.05 6.89
C ALA A 152 7.35 20.43 6.96
N THR A 153 7.85 20.89 5.81
CA THR A 153 8.40 22.23 5.63
C THR A 153 7.34 23.16 5.04
N ASN A 154 7.69 24.43 4.82
CA ASN A 154 6.87 25.37 4.06
C ASN A 154 7.05 25.26 2.53
N LYS A 155 7.92 24.36 2.05
CA LYS A 155 8.20 24.19 0.62
C LYS A 155 7.27 23.17 0.02
N ARG A 156 6.68 23.49 -1.14
CA ARG A 156 5.81 22.58 -1.89
C ARG A 156 6.61 21.38 -2.41
N LEU A 157 6.00 20.20 -2.32
CA LEU A 157 6.56 18.98 -2.86
C LEU A 157 6.59 19.05 -4.40
N ASP A 158 7.78 18.90 -4.99
CA ASP A 158 7.89 18.72 -6.43
C ASP A 158 7.42 17.30 -6.79
N ILE A 159 6.27 17.23 -7.45
CA ILE A 159 5.64 15.97 -7.87
C ILE A 159 6.08 15.53 -9.27
N ARG A 160 6.84 16.36 -10.00
CA ARG A 160 7.14 16.11 -11.42
C ARG A 160 8.11 14.93 -11.56
N ASP A 161 7.67 13.92 -12.30
CA ASP A 161 8.46 12.74 -12.67
C ASP A 161 8.92 11.86 -11.50
N TYR A 162 8.32 11.99 -10.31
CA TYR A 162 8.53 11.07 -9.18
C TYR A 162 7.29 10.18 -9.00
N ALA A 163 7.47 8.87 -9.09
CA ALA A 163 6.35 7.93 -9.16
C ALA A 163 5.51 7.89 -7.88
N ASP A 164 6.17 7.81 -6.72
CA ASP A 164 5.55 7.85 -5.39
C ASP A 164 4.79 9.15 -5.15
N ARG A 165 5.37 10.29 -5.56
CA ARG A 165 4.75 11.62 -5.37
C ARG A 165 3.54 11.82 -6.26
N LEU A 166 3.55 11.27 -7.48
CA LEU A 166 2.36 11.21 -8.33
C LEU A 166 1.27 10.35 -7.69
N CYS A 167 1.61 9.22 -7.08
CA CYS A 167 0.67 8.37 -6.35
C CYS A 167 0.07 9.09 -5.13
N TYR A 168 0.91 9.76 -4.32
CA TYR A 168 0.45 10.61 -3.23
C TYR A 168 -0.51 11.69 -3.71
N LYS A 169 -0.13 12.41 -4.77
CA LYS A 169 -0.98 13.47 -5.32
C LYS A 169 -2.32 12.92 -5.81
N ALA A 170 -2.34 11.77 -6.48
CA ALA A 170 -3.58 11.13 -6.91
C ALA A 170 -4.50 10.81 -5.72
N LEU A 171 -3.95 10.25 -4.63
CA LEU A 171 -4.70 9.96 -3.40
C LEU A 171 -5.21 11.22 -2.71
N ILE A 172 -4.39 12.28 -2.61
CA ILE A 172 -4.81 13.58 -2.07
C ILE A 172 -6.01 14.10 -2.86
N GLU A 173 -5.93 14.15 -4.19
CA GLU A 173 -7.02 14.64 -5.02
C GLU A 173 -8.30 13.78 -4.85
N ALA A 174 -8.15 12.45 -4.83
CA ALA A 174 -9.28 11.54 -4.67
C ALA A 174 -10.01 11.73 -3.33
N PHE A 175 -9.26 11.84 -2.23
CA PHE A 175 -9.84 12.02 -0.89
C PHE A 175 -10.42 13.42 -0.65
N HIS A 176 -10.08 14.39 -1.50
CA HIS A 176 -10.72 15.71 -1.54
C HIS A 176 -11.87 15.80 -2.57
N GLY A 177 -12.22 14.71 -3.26
CA GLY A 177 -13.31 14.66 -4.25
C GLY A 177 -12.93 15.18 -5.65
N ASN A 178 -11.66 15.47 -5.90
CA ASN A 178 -11.16 15.96 -7.19
C ASN A 178 -10.81 14.79 -8.13
N HIS A 179 -11.82 13.99 -8.49
CA HIS A 179 -11.64 12.72 -9.20
C HIS A 179 -10.90 12.83 -10.54
N SER A 180 -11.19 13.85 -11.36
CA SER A 180 -10.50 14.06 -12.64
C SER A 180 -9.01 14.32 -12.45
N GLN A 181 -8.63 15.07 -11.39
CA GLN A 181 -7.23 15.33 -11.08
C GLN A 181 -6.55 14.08 -10.51
N ALA A 182 -7.25 13.30 -9.66
CA ALA A 182 -6.75 12.03 -9.18
C ALA A 182 -6.40 11.09 -10.34
N GLU A 183 -7.30 10.97 -11.31
CA GLU A 183 -7.07 10.16 -12.52
C GLU A 183 -5.91 10.68 -13.36
N HIS A 184 -5.79 11.99 -13.54
CA HIS A 184 -4.67 12.60 -14.27
C HIS A 184 -3.30 12.23 -13.67
N TYR A 185 -3.15 12.35 -12.34
CA TYR A 185 -1.90 12.02 -11.67
C TYR A 185 -1.64 10.50 -11.64
N PHE A 186 -2.68 9.69 -11.48
CA PHE A 186 -2.57 8.24 -11.60
C PHE A 186 -2.07 7.82 -12.99
N ARG A 187 -2.68 8.35 -14.07
CA ARG A 187 -2.24 8.06 -15.45
C ARG A 187 -0.79 8.50 -15.71
N LYS A 188 -0.32 9.59 -15.08
CA LYS A 188 1.08 9.99 -15.14
C LYS A 188 2.00 8.98 -14.43
N ALA A 189 1.63 8.48 -13.25
CA ALA A 189 2.40 7.46 -12.56
C ALA A 189 2.48 6.16 -13.38
N VAL A 190 1.36 5.72 -13.97
CA VAL A 190 1.29 4.54 -14.85
C VAL A 190 2.23 4.67 -16.05
N LYS A 191 2.36 5.86 -16.65
CA LYS A 191 3.26 6.10 -17.80
C LYS A 191 4.75 5.95 -17.48
N LEU A 192 5.13 5.95 -16.20
CA LEU A 192 6.52 5.71 -15.78
C LEU A 192 6.89 4.22 -15.83
N TRP A 193 5.92 3.32 -16.01
CA TRP A 193 6.17 1.90 -16.17
C TRP A 193 6.91 1.61 -17.47
N ASP A 194 8.11 1.04 -17.38
CA ASP A 194 8.95 0.68 -18.53
C ASP A 194 9.01 -0.84 -18.79
N GLY A 195 8.17 -1.61 -18.08
CA GLY A 195 8.17 -3.06 -18.14
C GLY A 195 9.08 -3.74 -17.11
N LYS A 196 9.95 -3.00 -16.41
CA LYS A 196 10.88 -3.50 -15.38
C LYS A 196 10.60 -2.89 -14.02
N GLY A 197 10.19 -1.63 -14.00
CA GLY A 197 9.83 -0.87 -12.82
C GLY A 197 9.21 0.47 -13.19
N LEU A 198 9.26 1.43 -12.25
CA LEU A 198 8.88 2.81 -12.51
C LEU A 198 10.14 3.62 -12.80
N ALA A 199 10.38 3.92 -14.08
CA ALA A 199 11.54 4.64 -14.61
C ALA A 199 11.44 6.15 -14.35
N ASP A 200 11.20 6.50 -13.09
CA ASP A 200 11.01 7.85 -12.60
C ASP A 200 12.34 8.60 -12.48
N ARG A 201 12.31 9.85 -12.00
CA ARG A 201 13.48 10.70 -11.90
C ARG A 201 14.60 10.13 -11.03
N VAL A 202 14.29 9.31 -10.02
CA VAL A 202 15.31 8.62 -9.23
C VAL A 202 16.01 7.58 -10.09
N TYR A 203 15.26 6.76 -10.82
CA TYR A 203 15.84 5.80 -11.77
C TYR A 203 16.71 6.48 -12.83
N GLN A 204 16.24 7.58 -13.43
CA GLN A 204 17.02 8.30 -14.45
C GLN A 204 18.35 8.84 -13.92
N LYS A 205 18.44 9.12 -12.61
CA LYS A 205 19.64 9.67 -11.98
C LYS A 205 20.56 8.58 -11.42
N GLU A 206 19.99 7.55 -10.79
CA GLU A 206 20.72 6.59 -9.97
C GLU A 206 20.83 5.19 -10.63
N GLY A 207 20.05 4.91 -11.68
CA GLY A 207 20.10 3.64 -12.43
C GLY A 207 19.48 2.43 -11.74
N TYR A 208 18.78 2.63 -10.62
CA TYR A 208 18.03 1.57 -9.90
C TYR A 208 16.55 1.94 -9.74
N TYR A 209 15.72 0.92 -9.57
CA TYR A 209 14.29 1.05 -9.26
C TYR A 209 14.04 0.88 -7.75
N GLU A 210 12.86 1.29 -7.29
CA GLU A 210 12.47 1.21 -5.88
C GLU A 210 11.17 0.41 -5.70
N THR A 211 11.22 -0.66 -4.91
CA THR A 211 10.14 -1.65 -4.72
C THR A 211 8.88 -1.01 -4.14
N TYR A 212 9.03 -0.13 -3.15
CA TYR A 212 7.88 0.52 -2.49
C TYR A 212 7.04 1.35 -3.49
N LYS A 213 7.64 1.87 -4.56
CA LYS A 213 6.89 2.62 -5.59
C LYS A 213 5.95 1.72 -6.38
N LEU A 214 6.29 0.45 -6.56
CA LEU A 214 5.39 -0.53 -7.17
C LEU A 214 4.20 -0.82 -6.26
N ALA A 215 4.46 -1.01 -4.95
CA ALA A 215 3.40 -1.20 -3.96
C ALA A 215 2.48 0.02 -3.89
N MET A 216 3.04 1.23 -3.91
CA MET A 216 2.30 2.50 -3.96
C MET A 216 1.43 2.61 -5.21
N LEU A 217 1.95 2.28 -6.40
CA LEU A 217 1.15 2.32 -7.62
C LEU A 217 -0.02 1.32 -7.58
N TYR A 218 0.23 0.09 -7.11
CA TYR A 218 -0.82 -0.90 -6.91
C TYR A 218 -1.88 -0.39 -5.92
N TYR A 219 -1.44 0.14 -4.78
CA TYR A 219 -2.33 0.68 -3.76
C TYR A 219 -3.18 1.82 -4.29
N THR A 220 -2.59 2.78 -5.01
CA THR A 220 -3.30 3.89 -5.63
C THR A 220 -4.32 3.39 -6.65
N ALA A 221 -3.96 2.44 -7.52
CA ALA A 221 -4.93 1.84 -8.45
C ALA A 221 -6.10 1.18 -7.71
N LYS A 222 -5.82 0.45 -6.61
CA LYS A 222 -6.85 -0.16 -5.76
C LYS A 222 -7.76 0.89 -5.12
N ALA A 223 -7.20 1.95 -4.54
CA ALA A 223 -7.94 3.02 -3.90
C ALA A 223 -8.76 3.88 -4.90
N LEU A 224 -8.43 3.85 -6.18
CA LEU A 224 -9.21 4.53 -7.22
C LEU A 224 -10.19 3.59 -7.94
N GLY A 225 -10.25 2.31 -7.59
CA GLY A 225 -11.07 1.31 -8.29
C GLY A 225 -10.60 1.03 -9.72
N LYS A 226 -9.29 1.16 -9.99
CA LYS A 226 -8.66 1.10 -11.33
C LYS A 226 -7.60 0.00 -11.46
N LEU A 227 -7.70 -1.08 -10.67
CA LEU A 227 -6.75 -2.20 -10.77
C LEU A 227 -6.77 -2.88 -12.14
N ASP A 228 -7.91 -2.88 -12.82
CA ASP A 228 -8.11 -3.38 -14.17
C ASP A 228 -7.45 -2.50 -15.26
N GLU A 229 -7.18 -1.23 -14.97
CA GLU A 229 -6.39 -0.35 -15.84
C GLU A 229 -4.89 -0.66 -15.79
N LEU A 230 -4.40 -1.28 -14.71
CA LEU A 230 -3.02 -1.77 -14.62
C LEU A 230 -2.86 -3.07 -15.42
N LYS A 231 -2.75 -2.97 -16.75
CA LYS A 231 -2.57 -4.14 -17.64
C LYS A 231 -1.33 -4.98 -17.32
N PHE A 232 -0.36 -4.41 -16.59
CA PHE A 232 0.86 -5.07 -16.12
C PHE A 232 0.81 -5.48 -14.63
N ARG A 233 -0.36 -5.46 -13.98
CA ARG A 233 -0.57 -5.76 -12.55
C ARG A 233 0.10 -7.06 -12.10
N GLU A 234 -0.11 -8.16 -12.84
CA GLU A 234 0.47 -9.46 -12.48
C GLU A 234 2.00 -9.44 -12.53
N LYS A 235 2.58 -8.76 -13.54
CA LYS A 235 4.03 -8.57 -13.65
C LYS A 235 4.56 -7.68 -12.53
N LEU A 236 3.86 -6.59 -12.20
CA LEU A 236 4.19 -5.71 -11.09
C LEU A 236 4.25 -6.48 -9.77
N LEU A 237 3.22 -7.27 -9.46
CA LEU A 237 3.20 -8.08 -8.24
C LEU A 237 4.29 -9.16 -8.27
N SER A 238 4.49 -9.83 -9.40
CA SER A 238 5.57 -10.81 -9.55
C SER A 238 6.95 -10.21 -9.25
N ILE A 239 7.21 -8.96 -9.68
CA ILE A 239 8.46 -8.26 -9.38
C ILE A 239 8.57 -7.95 -7.89
N ILE A 240 7.52 -7.41 -7.26
CA ILE A 240 7.50 -7.15 -5.81
C ILE A 240 7.85 -8.42 -5.05
N PHE A 241 7.16 -9.54 -5.31
CA PHE A 241 7.34 -10.78 -4.54
C PHE A 241 8.62 -11.53 -4.87
N LYS A 242 9.27 -11.27 -6.03
CA LYS A 242 10.66 -11.72 -6.29
C LYS A 242 11.70 -10.96 -5.47
N LEU A 243 11.35 -9.80 -4.93
CA LEU A 243 12.23 -8.96 -4.10
C LEU A 243 11.99 -9.16 -2.60
N GLN A 244 11.18 -10.15 -2.23
CA GLN A 244 11.06 -10.60 -0.85
C GLN A 244 12.29 -11.46 -0.49
N ALA A 245 12.95 -11.11 0.61
CA ALA A 245 14.08 -11.85 1.15
C ALA A 245 13.63 -13.09 1.94
N ASP A 246 14.58 -13.97 2.28
CA ASP A 246 14.31 -15.18 3.05
C ASP A 246 13.76 -14.89 4.45
N ASN A 247 14.20 -13.78 5.07
CA ASN A 247 13.70 -13.30 6.37
C ASN A 247 12.26 -12.73 6.32
N GLY A 248 11.64 -12.66 5.13
CA GLY A 248 10.28 -12.17 4.93
C GLY A 248 10.16 -10.68 4.59
N GLY A 249 11.20 -9.88 4.84
CA GLY A 249 11.24 -8.46 4.49
C GLY A 249 11.45 -8.22 2.99
N PHE A 250 11.17 -7.01 2.52
CA PHE A 250 11.37 -6.62 1.12
C PHE A 250 12.55 -5.69 0.95
N TYR A 251 13.39 -5.96 -0.06
CA TYR A 251 14.46 -5.05 -0.46
C TYR A 251 13.89 -3.76 -1.08
N THR A 252 14.38 -2.61 -0.64
CA THR A 252 13.92 -1.31 -1.15
C THR A 252 14.37 -1.05 -2.59
N ARG A 253 15.60 -1.41 -2.93
CA ARG A 253 16.24 -1.04 -4.20
C ARG A 253 16.63 -2.27 -5.02
N TYR A 254 16.40 -2.20 -6.32
CA TYR A 254 16.72 -3.29 -7.23
C TYR A 254 17.15 -2.78 -8.60
N THR A 255 17.90 -3.62 -9.32
CA THR A 255 18.23 -3.44 -10.72
C THR A 255 17.64 -4.58 -11.54
N TRP A 256 17.74 -4.48 -12.87
CA TRP A 256 17.25 -5.52 -13.76
C TRP A 256 18.42 -6.32 -14.36
N SER A 257 18.37 -7.63 -14.21
CA SER A 257 19.31 -8.58 -14.81
C SER A 257 18.63 -9.41 -15.89
N GLU A 258 19.37 -10.28 -16.58
CA GLU A 258 18.81 -11.24 -17.53
C GLU A 258 17.80 -12.19 -16.88
N GLN A 259 17.98 -12.50 -15.59
CA GLN A 259 17.10 -13.37 -14.80
C GLN A 259 15.91 -12.60 -14.18
N GLY A 260 15.82 -11.28 -14.39
CA GLY A 260 14.76 -10.41 -13.86
C GLY A 260 15.24 -9.48 -12.74
N PRO A 261 14.33 -9.03 -11.85
CA PRO A 261 14.67 -8.08 -10.81
C PRO A 261 15.64 -8.72 -9.80
N LYS A 262 16.69 -7.99 -9.44
CA LYS A 262 17.68 -8.41 -8.44
C LYS A 262 17.91 -7.27 -7.45
N PRO A 263 17.96 -7.55 -6.13
CA PRO A 263 18.33 -6.54 -5.15
C PRO A 263 19.65 -5.87 -5.51
N LEU A 264 19.75 -4.56 -5.30
CA LEU A 264 21.00 -3.84 -5.48
C LEU A 264 22.07 -4.43 -4.53
N PRO A 265 23.35 -4.52 -4.92
CA PRO A 265 24.40 -4.98 -4.01
C PRO A 265 24.41 -4.16 -2.71
N GLY A 266 24.37 -4.85 -1.57
CA GLY A 266 24.29 -4.21 -0.25
C GLY A 266 22.91 -3.63 0.11
N ALA A 267 21.87 -3.87 -0.70
CA ALA A 267 20.51 -3.49 -0.32
C ALA A 267 20.08 -4.27 0.93
N THR A 268 19.38 -3.58 1.81
CA THR A 268 18.75 -4.16 3.01
C THR A 268 17.25 -4.28 2.79
N THR A 269 16.65 -5.21 3.52
CA THR A 269 15.23 -5.25 3.78
C THR A 269 14.83 -4.07 4.67
N ASN A 270 13.61 -3.56 4.52
CA ASN A 270 13.19 -2.34 5.20
C ASN A 270 11.73 -2.39 5.65
N THR A 271 11.46 -1.82 6.82
CA THR A 271 10.14 -1.81 7.46
C THR A 271 9.11 -1.02 6.67
N GLU A 272 9.41 0.20 6.21
CA GLU A 272 8.52 0.99 5.34
C GLU A 272 8.12 0.19 4.08
N THR A 273 9.10 -0.33 3.34
CA THR A 273 8.85 -1.07 2.09
C THR A 273 8.00 -2.31 2.34
N THR A 274 8.33 -3.07 3.39
CA THR A 274 7.59 -4.28 3.76
C THR A 274 6.15 -3.97 4.18
N SER A 275 5.96 -2.92 4.98
CA SER A 275 4.65 -2.46 5.42
C SER A 275 3.80 -1.97 4.23
N LEU A 276 4.38 -1.23 3.30
CA LEU A 276 3.70 -0.74 2.10
C LEU A 276 3.22 -1.88 1.20
N VAL A 277 4.00 -2.95 1.04
CA VAL A 277 3.56 -4.14 0.28
C VAL A 277 2.35 -4.79 0.95
N ILE A 278 2.38 -4.95 2.28
CA ILE A 278 1.24 -5.51 3.01
C ILE A 278 0.01 -4.62 2.85
N ILE A 279 0.12 -3.32 3.14
CA ILE A 279 -0.96 -2.33 3.02
C ILE A 279 -1.55 -2.34 1.60
N ALA A 280 -0.68 -2.40 0.58
CA ALA A 280 -1.08 -2.41 -0.82
C ALA A 280 -2.04 -3.55 -1.15
N LEU A 281 -1.91 -4.72 -0.51
CA LEU A 281 -2.80 -5.86 -0.75
C LEU A 281 -3.91 -6.02 0.30
N THR A 282 -3.71 -5.60 1.55
CA THR A 282 -4.65 -5.90 2.64
C THR A 282 -5.54 -4.73 3.05
N TYR A 283 -5.10 -3.49 2.88
CA TYR A 283 -5.83 -2.32 3.37
C TYR A 283 -6.67 -1.65 2.27
N THR A 284 -7.93 -1.34 2.56
CA THR A 284 -8.81 -0.59 1.67
C THR A 284 -9.24 0.71 2.37
N PRO A 285 -8.92 1.89 1.83
CA PRO A 285 -9.31 3.15 2.46
C PRO A 285 -10.83 3.34 2.39
N GLN A 286 -11.46 3.71 3.50
CA GLN A 286 -12.89 4.04 3.55
C GLN A 286 -13.18 5.27 2.66
N ASN A 287 -14.29 5.22 1.92
CA ASN A 287 -14.77 6.19 0.90
C ASN A 287 -14.14 6.10 -0.51
N ALA A 288 -13.17 5.21 -0.74
CA ALA A 288 -12.71 4.86 -2.08
C ALA A 288 -13.71 4.02 -2.91
N MET A 289 -14.87 3.66 -2.35
CA MET A 289 -15.89 2.82 -3.01
C MET A 289 -17.13 3.59 -3.50
N CYS A 290 -17.19 4.92 -3.34
CA CYS A 290 -18.29 5.74 -3.88
C CYS A 290 -18.18 6.03 -5.39
N TRP A 291 -17.43 5.23 -6.17
CA TRP A 291 -17.31 5.38 -7.64
C TRP A 291 -18.47 4.72 -8.42
N GLN A 292 -19.59 4.42 -7.76
CA GLN A 292 -20.75 3.75 -8.37
C GLN A 292 -22.09 4.49 -8.16
N SER A 293 -22.08 5.80 -7.94
CA SER A 293 -23.30 6.63 -8.00
C SER A 293 -23.36 7.46 -9.26
#